data_AF-C3Y4W4-F1
#
_entry.id   AF-C3Y4W4-F1
#
_cell.length_a   1.000
_cell.length_b   1.000
_cell.length_c   1.000
_cell.angle_alpha   90.00
_cell.angle_beta   90.00
_cell.angle_gamma   90.00
#
_symmetry.space_group_name_H-M   'P 1'
#
loop_
_entity.id
_entity.type
_entity.pdbx_description
1 polymer ?
#
loop_
_entity_poly.entity_id
_entity_poly.type
_entity_poly.pdbx_seq_one_letter_code
_entity_poly.pdbx_strand_id
1 'polypeptide(L)'
;MTNCTTFLCSFSVPGYLGCYRDFLLPDDRVFYHEYLRTFAMTIQMCTEHCRGLGYKYAGAQRGTECFCGQDEHFTRLGNRRKDRECQDQCAGDPDQVCG
;
A
#
# COMPACT_ATOMS: atom_id res chain seq x y z
N MET A 1 17.43 -20.01 -10.21
CA MET A 1 16.75 -19.51 -11.41
C MET A 1 15.30 -19.97 -11.32
N THR A 2 14.46 -19.25 -10.61
CA THR A 2 13.07 -19.67 -10.38
C THR A 2 12.21 -18.92 -11.37
N ASN A 3 11.93 -19.61 -12.47
CA ASN A 3 11.14 -19.16 -13.60
C ASN A 3 9.66 -19.13 -13.15
N CYS A 4 9.02 -17.97 -13.14
CA CYS A 4 7.61 -17.85 -12.78
C CYS A 4 6.88 -17.07 -13.88
N THR A 5 6.65 -17.76 -14.99
CA THR A 5 5.75 -17.31 -16.04
C THR A 5 4.31 -17.42 -15.54
N THR A 6 3.61 -16.29 -15.56
CA THR A 6 2.15 -16.17 -15.62
C THR A 6 1.33 -16.75 -14.45
N PHE A 7 0.94 -15.82 -13.59
CA PHE A 7 -0.41 -15.65 -13.02
C PHE A 7 -0.89 -16.41 -11.78
N LEU A 8 -0.25 -17.45 -11.24
CA LEU A 8 -0.78 -18.09 -10.03
C LEU A 8 0.31 -18.70 -9.13
N CYS A 9 1.01 -17.85 -8.40
CA CYS A 9 1.51 -18.25 -7.10
C CYS A 9 0.85 -17.35 -6.07
N SER A 10 0.20 -17.97 -5.08
CA SER A 10 -0.27 -17.33 -3.86
C SER A 10 0.93 -16.83 -3.04
N PHE A 11 1.68 -15.87 -3.58
CA PHE A 11 2.77 -15.20 -2.92
C PHE A 11 2.16 -14.27 -1.87
N SER A 12 2.15 -14.72 -0.62
CA SER A 12 2.20 -13.78 0.48
C SER A 12 3.52 -13.02 0.36
N VAL A 13 3.48 -11.84 -0.25
CA VAL A 13 4.62 -10.93 -0.31
C VAL A 13 5.01 -10.64 1.14
N PRO A 14 6.24 -10.96 1.59
CA PRO A 14 6.64 -10.68 2.96
C PRO A 14 6.42 -9.20 3.29
N GLY A 15 5.67 -8.93 4.36
CA GLY A 15 5.30 -7.56 4.75
C GLY A 15 3.99 -7.02 4.17
N TYR A 16 3.34 -7.73 3.23
CA TYR A 16 1.98 -7.36 2.80
C TYR A 16 0.95 -7.78 3.85
N LEU A 17 0.26 -6.78 4.41
CA LEU A 17 -0.71 -6.98 5.49
C LEU A 17 -2.14 -7.22 4.96
N GLY A 18 -2.44 -6.69 3.77
CA GLY A 18 -3.73 -6.85 3.10
C GLY A 18 -4.20 -5.59 2.41
N CYS A 19 -5.34 -5.72 1.73
CA CYS A 19 -6.12 -4.61 1.18
C CYS A 19 -7.06 -4.08 2.27
N TYR A 20 -7.09 -2.76 2.43
CA TYR A 20 -7.88 -2.09 3.47
C TYR A 20 -8.67 -0.95 2.87
N ARG A 21 -9.92 -0.80 3.32
CA ARG A 21 -10.73 0.33 2.90
C ARG A 21 -10.22 1.59 3.58
N ASP A 22 -9.89 2.59 2.78
CA ASP A 22 -9.61 3.94 3.24
C ASP A 22 -10.83 4.85 3.03
N PHE A 23 -11.03 5.82 3.92
CA PHE A 23 -12.17 6.75 3.88
C PHE A 23 -11.71 8.16 3.51
N LEU A 24 -12.59 8.95 2.90
CA LEU A 24 -12.23 10.29 2.40
C LEU A 24 -12.26 11.39 3.47
N LEU A 25 -12.87 11.12 4.62
CA LEU A 25 -12.95 12.10 5.71
C LEU A 25 -11.67 12.05 6.57
N PRO A 26 -11.10 13.19 6.99
CA PRO A 26 -9.85 13.25 7.75
C PRO A 26 -9.84 12.39 9.01
N ASP A 27 -10.98 12.33 9.71
CA ASP A 27 -11.14 11.56 10.94
C ASP A 27 -11.30 10.04 10.70
N ASP A 28 -11.55 9.63 9.46
CA ASP A 28 -11.80 8.23 9.09
C ASP A 28 -10.69 7.62 8.23
N ARG A 29 -9.70 8.41 7.77
CA ARG A 29 -8.56 7.87 7.02
C ARG A 29 -7.79 6.88 7.87
N VAL A 30 -7.36 5.81 7.22
CA VAL A 30 -6.48 4.80 7.83
C VAL A 30 -5.16 5.45 8.25
N PHE A 31 -4.59 6.29 7.38
CA PHE A 31 -3.36 7.04 7.61
C PHE A 31 -3.57 8.49 7.19
N TYR A 32 -3.41 9.44 8.12
CA TYR A 32 -3.84 10.85 7.93
C TYR A 32 -2.71 11.87 7.99
N HIS A 33 -1.51 11.49 8.44
CA HIS A 33 -0.42 12.44 8.68
C HIS A 33 0.51 12.60 7.47
N GLU A 34 1.18 11.53 7.06
CA GLU A 34 2.23 11.60 6.03
C GLU A 34 1.76 11.02 4.71
N TYR A 35 1.91 11.83 3.66
CA TYR A 35 1.37 11.60 2.33
C TYR A 35 2.37 11.99 1.26
N LEU A 36 2.58 11.09 0.30
CA LEU A 36 3.35 11.34 -0.91
C LEU A 36 2.50 11.00 -2.13
N ARG A 37 2.51 11.88 -3.13
CA ARG A 37 1.91 11.62 -4.45
C ARG A 37 2.92 11.79 -5.55
N THR A 38 3.05 10.78 -6.41
CA THR A 38 3.94 10.85 -7.57
C THR A 38 3.51 9.88 -8.67
N PHE A 39 3.81 10.22 -9.93
CA PHE A 39 3.65 9.33 -11.07
C PHE A 39 4.77 8.29 -11.19
N ALA A 40 5.83 8.41 -10.39
CA ALA A 40 6.88 7.40 -10.28
C ALA A 40 6.63 6.40 -9.13
N MET A 41 5.38 6.30 -8.64
CA MET A 41 5.05 5.51 -7.47
C MET A 41 5.36 4.02 -7.68
N THR A 42 6.02 3.41 -6.70
CA THR A 42 6.22 1.96 -6.57
C THR A 42 6.03 1.56 -5.10
N ILE A 43 5.81 0.28 -4.83
CA ILE A 43 5.71 -0.24 -3.46
C ILE A 43 7.01 -0.01 -2.69
N GLN A 44 8.17 -0.20 -3.35
CA GLN A 44 9.48 0.03 -2.72
C GLN A 44 9.64 1.50 -2.35
N MET A 45 9.29 2.43 -3.25
CA MET A 45 9.36 3.86 -2.98
C MET A 45 8.48 4.26 -1.79
N CYS A 46 7.24 3.77 -1.75
CA CYS A 46 6.33 4.08 -0.65
C CYS A 46 6.86 3.52 0.69
N THR A 47 7.33 2.27 0.69
CA THR A 47 7.87 1.62 1.90
C THR A 47 9.13 2.32 2.40
N GLU A 48 10.05 2.68 1.50
CA GLU A 48 11.28 3.38 1.85
C GLU A 48 11.03 4.80 2.35
N HIS A 49 10.08 5.52 1.73
CA HIS A 49 9.65 6.84 2.17
C HIS A 49 9.14 6.79 3.62
N CYS A 50 8.17 5.91 3.90
CA CYS A 50 7.60 5.78 5.24
C CYS A 50 8.64 5.32 6.27
N ARG A 51 9.48 4.35 5.92
CA ARG A 51 10.58 3.90 6.79
C ARG A 51 11.57 5.02 7.08
N GLY A 52 11.92 5.84 6.09
CA GLY A 52 12.83 6.98 6.25
C GLY A 52 12.31 8.05 7.20
N LEU A 53 10.98 8.17 7.31
CA LEU A 53 10.29 9.05 8.26
C LEU A 53 10.02 8.38 9.62
N GLY A 54 10.41 7.12 9.81
CA GLY A 54 10.23 6.38 11.07
C GLY A 54 8.86 5.71 11.23
N TYR A 55 8.05 5.63 10.17
CA TYR A 55 6.75 4.97 10.18
C TYR A 55 6.88 3.45 10.00
N LYS A 56 6.04 2.70 10.70
CA LYS A 56 6.01 1.23 10.68
C LYS A 56 5.23 0.65 9.50
N TYR A 57 4.24 1.40 9.00
CA TYR A 57 3.35 0.95 7.93
C TYR A 57 3.40 1.90 6.74
N ALA A 58 3.19 1.33 5.56
CA ALA A 58 3.04 2.04 4.30
C ALA A 58 1.78 1.50 3.59
N GLY A 59 0.98 2.40 3.04
CA GLY A 59 -0.21 2.09 2.25
C GLY A 59 -0.14 2.80 0.91
N ALA A 60 -0.13 2.05 -0.18
CA ALA A 60 -0.27 2.60 -1.52
C ALA A 60 -1.74 2.65 -1.92
N GLN A 61 -2.14 3.70 -2.65
CA GLN A 61 -3.51 3.93 -3.09
C GLN A 61 -3.53 4.56 -4.49
N ARG A 62 -4.52 4.18 -5.29
CA ARG A 62 -4.82 4.80 -6.60
C ARG A 62 -3.62 4.89 -7.55
N GLY A 63 -2.70 3.92 -7.44
CA GLY A 63 -1.51 3.83 -8.29
C GLY A 63 -0.46 4.91 -8.10
N THR A 64 -0.76 6.00 -7.39
CA THR A 64 0.08 7.22 -7.34
C THR A 64 0.27 7.79 -5.96
N GLU A 65 -0.46 7.28 -4.97
CA GLU A 65 -0.52 7.82 -3.62
C GLU A 65 0.13 6.84 -2.64
N CYS A 66 0.83 7.39 -1.66
CA CYS A 66 1.48 6.67 -0.59
C CYS A 66 1.14 7.35 0.74
N PHE A 67 0.83 6.53 1.73
CA PHE A 67 0.43 6.96 3.06
C PHE A 67 1.23 6.21 4.11
N CYS A 68 1.71 6.92 5.13
CA CYS A 68 2.50 6.32 6.20
C CYS A 68 1.70 6.22 7.51
N GLY A 69 1.87 5.12 8.23
CA GLY A 69 1.12 4.79 9.43
C GLY A 69 1.94 4.23 10.57
N GLN A 70 1.40 4.35 11.79
CA GLN A 70 1.94 3.76 13.02
C GLN A 70 0.91 2.84 13.70
N ASP A 71 1.32 2.16 14.78
CA ASP A 71 0.47 1.23 15.55
C ASP A 71 -0.83 1.88 16.08
N GLU A 72 -0.77 3.15 16.48
CA GLU A 72 -1.95 3.93 16.89
C GLU A 72 -3.00 4.05 15.77
N HIS A 73 -2.58 4.09 14.51
CA HIS A 73 -3.45 4.16 13.33
C HIS A 73 -3.89 2.77 12.87
N PHE A 74 -3.09 1.74 13.18
CA PHE A 74 -3.35 0.36 12.82
C PHE A 74 -4.70 -0.15 13.36
N THR A 75 -5.15 0.32 14.53
CA THR A 75 -6.47 -0.02 15.09
C THR A 75 -7.65 0.38 14.18
N ARG A 76 -7.45 1.35 13.28
CA ARG A 76 -8.43 1.80 12.29
C ARG A 76 -8.38 1.05 10.96
N LEU A 77 -7.42 0.14 10.77
CA LEU A 77 -7.40 -0.79 9.63
C LEU A 77 -8.58 -1.78 9.63
N GLY A 78 -9.52 -1.69 10.57
CA GLY A 78 -10.59 -2.68 10.85
C GLY A 78 -11.50 -3.08 9.68
N ASN A 79 -11.31 -2.54 8.47
CA ASN A 79 -12.06 -2.91 7.28
C ASN A 79 -11.18 -3.54 6.21
N ARG A 80 -10.54 -4.68 6.53
CA ARG A 80 -9.85 -5.52 5.53
C ARG A 80 -10.84 -5.87 4.41
N ARG A 81 -10.40 -5.69 3.17
CA ARG A 81 -11.16 -5.99 1.94
C ARG A 81 -10.54 -7.18 1.23
N LYS A 82 -11.22 -7.66 0.19
CA LYS A 82 -10.62 -8.67 -0.68
C LYS A 82 -9.50 -8.01 -1.48
N ASP A 83 -8.36 -8.67 -1.66
CA ASP A 83 -7.22 -8.10 -2.39
C ASP A 83 -7.59 -7.63 -3.81
N ARG A 84 -8.57 -8.30 -4.45
CA ARG A 84 -9.12 -7.89 -5.75
C ARG A 84 -9.76 -6.48 -5.78
N GLU A 85 -10.02 -5.89 -4.63
CA GLU A 85 -10.54 -4.52 -4.50
C GLU A 85 -9.42 -3.48 -4.46
N CYS A 86 -8.17 -3.92 -4.30
CA CYS A 86 -6.96 -3.10 -4.41
C CYS A 86 -6.11 -3.65 -5.56
N GLN A 87 -6.46 -3.33 -6.81
CA GLN A 87 -5.76 -3.83 -8.01
C GLN A 87 -5.26 -2.71 -8.93
N ASP A 88 -5.27 -1.47 -8.46
CA ASP A 88 -4.69 -0.34 -9.16
C ASP A 88 -3.20 -0.58 -9.35
N GLN A 89 -2.73 -0.46 -10.60
CA GLN A 89 -1.32 -0.60 -10.92
C GLN A 89 -0.54 0.61 -10.42
N CYS A 90 0.68 0.37 -9.93
CA CYS A 90 1.58 1.46 -9.58
C CYS A 90 1.98 2.23 -10.85
N ALA A 91 1.94 3.56 -10.81
CA ALA A 91 2.24 4.40 -11.98
C ALA A 91 3.71 4.33 -12.42
N GLY A 92 4.63 4.07 -11.48
CA GLY A 92 6.06 3.91 -11.75
C GLY A 92 6.47 2.48 -12.11
N ASP A 93 5.61 1.48 -11.84
CA ASP A 93 5.86 0.07 -12.13
C ASP A 93 4.53 -0.71 -12.28
N PRO A 94 4.01 -0.89 -13.51
CA PRO A 94 2.72 -1.54 -13.74
C PRO A 94 2.65 -3.03 -13.34
N ASP A 95 3.79 -3.68 -13.06
CA ASP A 95 3.83 -5.05 -12.55
C ASP A 95 3.55 -5.13 -11.05
N GLN A 96 3.42 -3.98 -10.38
CA GLN A 96 3.09 -3.86 -8.96
C GLN A 96 1.68 -3.33 -8.74
N VAL A 97 1.10 -3.71 -7.59
CA VAL A 97 -0.24 -3.28 -7.15
C VAL A 97 -0.10 -2.20 -6.09
N CYS A 98 -0.68 -1.02 -6.33
CA CYS A 98 -0.65 0.17 -5.49
C CYS A 98 -2.07 0.65 -5.10
N GLY A 99 -2.85 -0.28 -4.59
CA GLY A 99 -4.14 -0.02 -3.93
C GLY A 99 -5.35 -0.30 -4.77
#